data_AF-A0A9P3H142-F1
#
_entry.id   AF-A0A9P3H142-F1
#
_cell.length_a   1.000
_cell.length_b   1.000
_cell.length_c   1.000
_cell.angle_alpha   90.00
_cell.angle_beta   90.00
_cell.angle_gamma   90.00
#
_symmetry.space_group_name_H-M   'P 1'
#
loop_
_entity.id
_entity.type
_entity.pdbx_description
1 polymer ?
#
loop_
_entity_poly.entity_id
_entity_poly.type
_entity_poly.pdbx_seq_one_letter_code
_entity_poly.pdbx_strand_id
1 'polypeptide(L)'
;MVGLCSWMLIITRGQAGGFEGRMPPSQDVVSGSPLSGFSAEGLTPPTARLPGSRIVISVIVMSSATPQGRVNRQLFRDTTLKLFPSPRNQAATVQYRFVIGHPPESAMADIQREHDLMDDLLMVEDAPDTPDGKSLKLYKAIQWADSQDFDYLVKTEDDVLVRMDILSGELFKLGPRSWFWKGLVFKNVPNTRLDDMDLKEMPKFTDGTLTTLSRDIIRLLAQPAPRYMLASSAQSLGIWLHGYGINPIHDIRIQPGAFVCEENLIAKHFDNEPSVMRQPHEDPRTMVDRINKIRSELKANKNNPSFETQLTICDERIQRRCALCYRCTKRAANWKHMGFDCKPGGVVVGDKYRKPEMLDAKQMDELLNRPSTGISDELEIIPLRDSRPEARYRQQQLQREEEQRQRELELEQLKQLDAAGEGEVEDEDDGGASSVEDDTLQSTEGGSEAGGDEEPVVDDSAAEKGINDEDQGDQAIGNEDEGTDQGSEEDGDNRADGSESTEDQDSHDESEMHISDKEVDYLDRRQDNGVNDAVPPVVKKSLSGSKSSTKKKTGRS
;
A
#
# COMPACT_ATOMS: atom_id res chain seq x y z
N MET A 1 -12.94 18.69 23.35
CA MET A 1 -13.71 17.79 22.47
C MET A 1 -13.47 18.27 21.03
N VAL A 2 -12.38 17.86 20.39
CA VAL A 2 -12.02 18.35 19.04
C VAL A 2 -11.46 17.18 18.26
N GLY A 3 -12.23 16.77 17.26
CA GLY A 3 -11.87 15.77 16.27
C GLY A 3 -12.93 15.87 15.20
N LEU A 4 -12.55 16.34 14.02
CA LEU A 4 -13.12 16.03 12.71
C LEU A 4 -12.48 16.95 11.65
N CYS A 5 -12.15 16.34 10.51
CA CYS A 5 -11.80 16.94 9.23
C CYS A 5 -10.42 17.63 9.15
N SER A 6 -9.40 16.85 8.80
CA SER A 6 -8.32 17.35 7.94
C SER A 6 -8.24 16.44 6.71
N TRP A 7 -7.73 16.94 5.59
CA TRP A 7 -7.82 16.42 4.21
C TRP A 7 -8.93 17.04 3.34
N MET A 8 -8.95 18.38 3.27
CA MET A 8 -9.42 19.15 2.11
C MET A 8 -8.60 20.46 1.97
N LEU A 9 -8.07 20.71 0.76
CA LEU A 9 -7.46 21.94 0.21
C LEU A 9 -6.03 22.33 0.65
N ILE A 10 -5.10 22.37 -0.34
CA ILE A 10 -4.35 23.55 -0.82
C ILE A 10 -3.78 23.22 -2.21
N ILE A 11 -4.25 23.93 -3.25
CA ILE A 11 -3.53 24.12 -4.52
C ILE A 11 -3.31 25.63 -4.63
N THR A 12 -2.06 26.08 -4.52
CA THR A 12 -1.66 27.40 -5.03
C THR A 12 -0.44 27.25 -5.94
N ARG A 13 -0.68 27.58 -7.21
CA ARG A 13 0.20 28.26 -8.19
C ARG A 13 1.66 27.82 -8.32
N GLY A 14 1.95 27.13 -9.43
CA GLY A 14 3.17 27.35 -10.21
C GLY A 14 2.83 28.21 -11.44
N GLN A 15 3.44 29.40 -11.52
CA GLN A 15 3.31 30.33 -12.65
C GLN A 15 3.87 29.73 -13.94
N ALA A 16 3.06 29.70 -15.00
CA ALA A 16 3.54 29.56 -16.37
C ALA A 16 4.07 30.93 -16.83
N GLY A 17 5.39 31.05 -16.97
CA GLY A 17 6.03 32.12 -17.74
C GLY A 17 5.78 31.88 -19.23
N GLY A 18 5.28 32.90 -19.92
CA GLY A 18 4.88 32.85 -21.32
C GLY A 18 6.05 32.61 -22.27
N PHE A 19 5.81 31.76 -23.27
CA PHE A 19 6.63 31.69 -24.46
C PHE A 19 5.70 31.89 -25.67
N GLU A 20 5.61 33.14 -26.14
CA GLU A 20 5.04 33.46 -27.45
C GLU A 20 6.01 33.00 -28.53
N GLY A 21 5.63 31.96 -29.26
CA GLY A 21 6.44 31.37 -30.34
C GLY A 21 5.60 30.98 -31.54
N ARG A 22 5.24 31.98 -32.36
CA ARG A 22 4.96 31.95 -33.81
C ARG A 22 4.95 30.55 -34.47
N MET A 23 3.76 30.04 -34.83
CA MET A 23 3.64 28.90 -35.76
C MET A 23 3.92 29.32 -37.21
N PRO A 24 4.69 28.55 -38.00
CA PRO A 24 4.72 28.64 -39.45
C PRO A 24 3.66 27.72 -40.09
N PRO A 25 3.32 27.95 -41.38
CA PRO A 25 2.16 27.34 -42.00
C PRO A 25 2.39 25.87 -42.39
N SER A 26 1.28 25.15 -42.38
CA SER A 26 1.06 23.80 -42.87
C SER A 26 1.76 23.49 -44.20
N GLN A 27 2.60 22.44 -44.19
CA GLN A 27 2.97 21.69 -45.39
C GLN A 27 2.66 20.20 -45.21
N ASP A 28 1.92 19.71 -46.20
CA ASP A 28 1.92 18.39 -46.81
C ASP A 28 1.69 17.14 -45.95
N VAL A 29 0.50 16.57 -46.18
CA VAL A 29 0.08 15.22 -45.82
C VAL A 29 1.02 14.20 -46.50
N VAL A 30 2.01 13.73 -45.75
CA VAL A 30 2.75 12.51 -46.09
C VAL A 30 2.00 11.33 -45.47
N SER A 31 1.50 10.46 -46.34
CA SER A 31 0.92 9.16 -45.99
C SER A 31 1.93 8.35 -45.17
N GLY A 32 1.73 8.28 -43.85
CA GLY A 32 2.56 7.52 -42.93
C GLY A 32 2.40 6.02 -43.11
N SER A 33 3.50 5.36 -43.47
CA SER A 33 3.67 3.91 -43.38
C SER A 33 3.50 3.43 -41.92
N PRO A 34 3.05 2.18 -41.71
CA PRO A 34 2.93 1.61 -40.35
C PRO A 34 4.28 1.60 -39.64
N LEU A 35 4.28 1.93 -38.35
CA LEU A 35 5.42 1.89 -37.43
C LEU A 35 6.02 0.47 -37.39
N SER A 36 6.93 0.17 -38.31
CA SER A 36 7.85 -0.97 -38.25
C SER A 36 9.13 -0.50 -37.56
N GLY A 37 9.18 -0.55 -36.23
CA GLY A 37 10.32 -0.01 -35.49
C GLY A 37 10.52 -0.50 -34.06
N PHE A 38 9.76 -1.48 -33.57
CA PHE A 38 10.14 -2.20 -32.36
C PHE A 38 10.88 -3.47 -32.79
N SER A 39 12.21 -3.41 -32.88
CA SER A 39 13.01 -4.63 -32.98
C SER A 39 12.92 -5.36 -31.64
N ALA A 40 12.21 -6.49 -31.62
CA ALA A 40 12.04 -7.35 -30.44
C ALA A 40 13.33 -8.09 -30.04
N GLU A 41 14.49 -7.67 -30.54
CA GLU A 41 15.79 -8.36 -30.37
C GLU A 41 16.42 -8.23 -28.97
N GLY A 42 15.80 -7.48 -28.04
CA GLY A 42 16.29 -7.33 -26.67
C GLY A 42 15.57 -8.16 -25.61
N LEU A 43 14.43 -8.78 -25.92
CA LEU A 43 13.68 -9.60 -24.97
C LEU A 43 14.12 -11.06 -25.12
N THR A 44 15.34 -11.37 -24.70
CA THR A 44 15.72 -12.78 -24.51
C THR A 44 14.70 -13.40 -23.56
N PRO A 45 14.04 -14.51 -23.96
CA PRO A 45 13.11 -15.18 -23.07
C PRO A 45 13.84 -15.49 -21.77
N PRO A 46 13.23 -15.23 -20.60
CA PRO A 46 13.87 -15.49 -19.32
C PRO A 46 14.41 -16.93 -19.34
N THR A 47 15.70 -17.08 -19.03
CA THR A 47 16.37 -18.39 -18.97
C THR A 47 15.49 -19.30 -18.14
N ALA A 48 14.84 -20.26 -18.79
CA ALA A 48 13.83 -21.08 -18.14
C ALA A 48 14.51 -21.83 -16.98
N ARG A 49 14.15 -21.46 -15.74
CA ARG A 49 14.63 -22.20 -14.56
C ARG A 49 14.19 -23.66 -14.70
N LEU A 50 15.06 -24.57 -14.26
CA LEU A 50 14.82 -26.00 -14.39
C LEU A 50 13.49 -26.38 -13.69
N PRO A 51 12.65 -27.24 -14.30
CA PRO A 51 11.44 -27.74 -13.64
C PRO A 51 11.80 -28.34 -12.27
N GLY A 52 11.14 -27.88 -11.22
CA GLY A 52 11.44 -28.29 -9.84
C GLY A 52 12.41 -27.38 -9.08
N SER A 53 12.92 -26.31 -9.70
CA SER A 53 13.61 -25.25 -8.95
C SER A 53 12.64 -24.52 -8.04
N ARG A 54 13.12 -24.17 -6.84
CA ARG A 54 12.45 -23.27 -5.90
C ARG A 54 12.00 -21.98 -6.60
N ILE A 55 10.74 -21.58 -6.42
CA ILE A 55 10.27 -20.28 -6.94
C ILE A 55 10.73 -19.15 -6.02
N VAL A 56 11.06 -18.00 -6.61
CA VAL A 56 11.44 -16.80 -5.85
C VAL A 56 10.37 -15.74 -6.04
N ILE A 57 9.80 -15.28 -4.93
CA ILE A 57 8.74 -14.28 -4.90
C ILE A 57 9.31 -13.02 -4.25
N SER A 58 9.24 -11.89 -4.95
CA SER A 58 9.56 -10.59 -4.39
C SER A 58 8.26 -9.89 -4.00
N VAL A 59 8.14 -9.42 -2.77
CA VAL A 59 6.97 -8.68 -2.28
C VAL A 59 7.36 -7.21 -2.12
N ILE A 60 6.63 -6.32 -2.77
CA ILE A 60 6.71 -4.88 -2.49
C ILE A 60 5.44 -4.44 -1.75
N VAL A 61 5.64 -3.80 -0.60
CA VAL A 61 4.56 -3.32 0.26
C VAL A 61 4.54 -1.80 0.16
N MET A 62 3.54 -1.25 -0.52
CA MET A 62 3.36 0.19 -0.65
C MET A 62 3.02 0.76 0.73
N SER A 63 3.85 1.68 1.24
CA SER A 63 3.68 2.27 2.56
C SER A 63 3.88 3.79 2.49
N SER A 64 3.70 4.47 3.63
CA SER A 64 3.93 5.91 3.77
C SER A 64 4.85 6.20 4.96
N ALA A 65 5.54 7.32 4.89
CA ALA A 65 6.38 7.86 5.94
C ALA A 65 5.60 8.46 7.11
N THR A 66 4.27 8.39 7.08
CA THR A 66 3.41 8.90 8.14
C THR A 66 3.53 8.05 9.42
N PRO A 67 3.18 8.60 10.60
CA PRO A 67 3.10 7.82 11.83
C PRO A 67 2.17 6.60 11.70
N GLN A 68 1.05 6.74 10.98
CA GLN A 68 0.13 5.63 10.71
C GLN A 68 0.79 4.56 9.83
N GLY A 69 1.53 4.96 8.79
CA GLY A 69 2.30 4.04 7.96
C GLY A 69 3.31 3.24 8.79
N ARG A 70 3.98 3.87 9.76
CA ARG A 70 4.87 3.17 10.70
C ARG A 70 4.14 2.11 11.53
N VAL A 71 2.97 2.45 12.07
CA VAL A 71 2.12 1.50 12.82
C VAL A 71 1.69 0.34 11.91
N ASN A 72 1.26 0.63 10.69
CA ASN A 72 0.87 -0.37 9.69
C ASN A 72 2.03 -1.31 9.35
N ARG A 73 3.24 -0.79 9.09
CA ARG A 73 4.43 -1.62 8.86
C ARG A 73 4.72 -2.54 10.03
N GLN A 74 4.67 -2.04 11.26
CA GLN A 74 4.87 -2.88 12.45
C GLN A 74 3.79 -3.96 12.56
N LEU A 75 2.52 -3.62 12.28
CA LEU A 75 1.44 -4.60 12.27
C LEU A 75 1.64 -5.64 11.18
N PHE A 76 2.08 -5.25 9.99
CA PHE A 76 2.40 -6.16 8.87
C PHE A 76 3.53 -7.12 9.25
N ARG A 77 4.59 -6.63 9.93
CA ARG A 77 5.66 -7.48 10.48
C ARG A 77 5.14 -8.47 11.51
N ASP A 78 4.26 -8.03 12.38
CA ASP A 78 3.68 -8.86 13.43
C ASP A 78 2.62 -9.84 12.94
N THR A 79 2.20 -9.74 11.67
CA THR A 79 1.10 -10.52 11.10
C THR A 79 1.47 -11.16 9.76
N THR A 80 1.33 -10.46 8.63
CA THR A 80 1.57 -10.98 7.28
C THR A 80 2.92 -11.67 7.15
N LEU A 81 4.00 -11.12 7.71
CA LEU A 81 5.32 -11.75 7.65
C LEU A 81 5.39 -13.09 8.40
N LYS A 82 4.60 -13.28 9.46
CA LYS A 82 4.51 -14.57 10.16
C LYS A 82 3.83 -15.65 9.33
N LEU A 83 3.18 -15.27 8.24
CA LEU A 83 2.58 -16.18 7.27
C LEU A 83 3.49 -16.46 6.07
N PHE A 84 4.70 -15.89 6.03
CA PHE A 84 5.65 -16.19 4.98
C PHE A 84 6.16 -17.63 5.14
N PRO A 85 6.42 -18.34 4.03
CA PRO A 85 7.09 -19.63 4.12
C PRO A 85 8.47 -19.45 4.75
N SER A 86 8.90 -20.44 5.54
CA SER A 86 10.24 -20.47 6.12
C SER A 86 11.31 -20.29 5.01
N PRO A 87 12.43 -19.60 5.27
CA PRO A 87 13.55 -19.54 4.34
C PRO A 87 14.11 -20.91 3.93
N ARG A 88 13.83 -21.97 4.69
CA ARG A 88 14.21 -23.35 4.38
C ARG A 88 13.20 -24.11 3.52
N ASN A 89 12.03 -23.52 3.27
CA ASN A 89 10.99 -24.12 2.44
C ASN A 89 11.53 -24.38 1.02
N GLN A 90 11.54 -25.64 0.60
CA GLN A 90 12.13 -26.04 -0.69
C GLN A 90 11.31 -25.60 -1.91
N ALA A 91 10.02 -25.28 -1.72
CA ALA A 91 9.11 -24.87 -2.79
C ALA A 91 9.25 -23.39 -3.15
N ALA A 92 9.32 -22.50 -2.16
CA ALA A 92 9.34 -21.06 -2.39
C ALA A 92 10.28 -20.28 -1.45
N THR A 93 10.96 -19.26 -1.99
CA THR A 93 11.59 -18.18 -1.22
C THR A 93 10.74 -16.94 -1.36
N VAL A 94 10.50 -16.23 -0.25
CA VAL A 94 9.83 -14.93 -0.28
C VAL A 94 10.77 -13.88 0.30
N GLN A 95 11.03 -12.83 -0.47
CA GLN A 95 11.73 -11.62 -0.02
C GLN A 95 10.74 -10.45 -0.03
N TYR A 96 10.95 -9.45 0.82
CA TYR A 96 10.06 -8.29 0.86
C TYR A 96 10.79 -6.97 1.14
N ARG A 97 10.16 -5.87 0.69
CA ARG A 97 10.54 -4.50 1.02
C ARG A 97 9.30 -3.62 1.20
N PHE A 98 9.30 -2.77 2.21
CA PHE A 98 8.35 -1.65 2.32
C PHE A 98 8.83 -0.51 1.45
N VAL A 99 8.01 -0.07 0.51
CA VAL A 99 8.33 1.03 -0.41
C VAL A 99 7.87 2.34 0.19
N ILE A 100 8.82 3.23 0.46
CA ILE A 100 8.58 4.57 1.00
C ILE A 100 9.06 5.59 -0.03
N GLY A 101 8.25 6.61 -0.32
CA GLY A 101 8.65 7.72 -1.17
C GLY A 101 9.65 8.62 -0.47
N HIS A 102 10.07 9.70 -1.12
CA HIS A 102 10.76 10.79 -0.47
C HIS A 102 9.85 11.38 0.63
N PRO A 103 10.20 11.18 1.91
CA PRO A 103 9.35 11.62 3.00
C PRO A 103 9.51 13.13 3.22
N PRO A 104 8.55 13.80 3.86
CA PRO A 104 8.75 15.18 4.27
C PRO A 104 9.90 15.26 5.28
N GLU A 105 10.59 16.42 5.34
CA GLU A 105 11.73 16.66 6.23
C GLU A 105 11.44 16.29 7.70
N SER A 106 10.22 16.57 8.16
CA SER A 106 9.75 16.24 9.51
C SER A 106 9.71 14.74 9.83
N ALA A 107 9.65 13.87 8.81
CA ALA A 107 9.61 12.41 8.96
C ALA A 107 10.95 11.73 8.60
N MET A 108 11.89 12.45 7.96
CA MET A 108 13.16 11.89 7.48
C MET A 108 13.95 11.15 8.58
N ALA A 109 14.14 11.79 9.74
CA ALA A 109 14.94 11.23 10.83
C ALA A 109 14.32 9.94 11.41
N ASP A 110 13.00 9.88 11.49
CA ASP A 110 12.29 8.70 12.00
C ASP A 110 12.33 7.54 11.01
N ILE A 111 12.19 7.82 9.71
CA ILE A 111 12.29 6.82 8.65
C ILE A 111 13.72 6.31 8.51
N GLN A 112 14.73 7.17 8.59
CA GLN A 112 16.13 6.74 8.58
C GLN A 112 16.42 5.81 9.76
N ARG A 113 15.98 6.17 10.97
CA ARG A 113 16.16 5.32 12.15
C ARG A 113 15.48 3.96 12.01
N GLU A 114 14.28 3.92 11.41
CA GLU A 114 13.61 2.65 11.13
C GLU A 114 14.35 1.84 10.05
N HIS A 115 14.83 2.49 9.00
CA HIS A 115 15.62 1.85 7.94
C HIS A 115 16.87 1.18 8.52
N ASP A 116 17.64 1.91 9.32
CA ASP A 116 18.87 1.43 9.95
C ASP A 116 18.62 0.26 10.91
N LEU A 117 17.46 0.25 11.59
CA LEU A 117 17.11 -0.78 12.57
C LEU A 117 16.56 -2.06 11.92
N MET A 118 15.74 -1.91 10.87
CA MET A 118 14.93 -3.02 10.34
C MET A 118 15.43 -3.58 9.00
N ASP A 119 16.22 -2.82 8.23
CA ASP A 119 16.77 -3.19 6.91
C ASP A 119 15.72 -3.78 5.92
N ASP A 120 14.49 -3.31 6.02
CA ASP A 120 13.36 -3.77 5.20
C ASP A 120 12.67 -2.65 4.40
N LEU A 121 13.19 -1.42 4.49
CA LEU A 121 12.68 -0.27 3.73
C LEU A 121 13.42 -0.12 2.39
N LEU A 122 12.66 0.14 1.33
CA LEU A 122 13.13 0.63 0.04
C LEU A 122 12.72 2.10 -0.09
N MET A 123 13.71 2.98 0.00
CA MET A 123 13.54 4.41 -0.22
C MET A 123 13.57 4.72 -1.71
N VAL A 124 12.50 5.32 -2.26
CA VAL A 124 12.46 5.80 -3.64
C VAL A 124 12.43 7.32 -3.67
N GLU A 125 13.61 7.92 -3.58
CA GLU A 125 13.80 9.37 -3.40
C GLU A 125 13.25 10.22 -4.56
N ASP A 126 13.15 9.65 -5.76
CA ASP A 126 12.60 10.33 -6.93
C ASP A 126 11.06 10.42 -6.94
N ALA A 127 10.38 9.85 -5.94
CA ALA A 127 8.92 9.82 -5.88
C ALA A 127 8.44 10.41 -4.55
N PRO A 128 7.63 11.49 -4.55
CA PRO A 128 7.16 12.09 -3.31
C PRO A 128 6.29 11.11 -2.52
N ASP A 129 6.42 11.11 -1.20
CA ASP A 129 5.59 10.30 -0.31
C ASP A 129 4.21 10.94 -0.05
N THR A 130 3.46 11.15 -1.13
CA THR A 130 2.12 11.75 -1.09
C THR A 130 1.09 10.81 -1.73
N PRO A 131 -0.21 10.96 -1.42
CA PRO A 131 -1.25 10.13 -2.04
C PRO A 131 -1.30 10.24 -3.57
N ASP A 132 -1.07 11.42 -4.13
CA ASP A 132 -1.01 11.62 -5.58
C ASP A 132 0.29 11.04 -6.19
N GLY A 133 1.35 10.90 -5.39
CA GLY A 133 2.63 10.30 -5.78
C GLY A 133 2.64 8.77 -5.82
N LYS A 134 1.56 8.09 -5.42
CA LYS A 134 1.52 6.61 -5.31
C LYS A 134 1.90 5.87 -6.61
N SER A 135 1.47 6.37 -7.77
CA SER A 135 1.82 5.73 -9.05
C SER A 135 3.28 5.91 -9.45
N LEU A 136 3.85 7.09 -9.19
CA LEU A 136 5.28 7.32 -9.42
C LEU A 136 6.12 6.47 -8.47
N LYS A 137 5.72 6.39 -7.20
CA LYS A 137 6.33 5.49 -6.20
C LYS A 137 6.31 4.04 -6.66
N LEU A 138 5.15 3.55 -7.15
CA LEU A 138 5.05 2.19 -7.72
C LEU A 138 5.99 2.01 -8.92
N TYR A 139 6.04 2.98 -9.83
CA TYR A 139 6.93 2.90 -11.00
C TYR A 139 8.41 2.79 -10.59
N LYS A 140 8.86 3.60 -9.62
CA LYS A 140 10.23 3.52 -9.08
C LYS A 140 10.52 2.19 -8.39
N ALA A 141 9.54 1.64 -7.65
CA ALA A 141 9.66 0.31 -7.07
C ALA A 141 9.75 -0.79 -8.14
N ILE A 142 9.03 -0.66 -9.26
CA ILE A 142 9.14 -1.58 -10.41
C ILE A 142 10.53 -1.50 -11.05
N GLN A 143 11.11 -0.30 -11.19
CA GLN A 143 12.48 -0.14 -11.69
C GLN A 143 13.50 -0.81 -10.77
N TRP A 144 13.38 -0.62 -9.46
CA TRP A 144 14.19 -1.33 -8.47
C TRP A 144 14.01 -2.85 -8.58
N ALA A 145 12.76 -3.32 -8.64
CA ALA A 145 12.43 -4.74 -8.73
C ALA A 145 13.04 -5.38 -9.98
N ASP A 146 13.11 -4.66 -11.11
CA ASP A 146 13.74 -5.17 -12.32
C ASP A 146 15.24 -5.50 -12.17
N SER A 147 15.93 -4.94 -11.17
CA SER A 147 17.31 -5.33 -10.85
C SER A 147 17.43 -6.64 -10.06
N GLN A 148 16.33 -7.13 -9.48
CA GLN A 148 16.30 -8.30 -8.60
C GLN A 148 16.10 -9.61 -9.37
N ASP A 149 16.44 -10.77 -8.81
CA ASP A 149 16.20 -12.08 -9.43
C ASP A 149 14.99 -12.78 -8.77
N PHE A 150 13.83 -12.73 -9.43
CA PHE A 150 12.61 -13.38 -8.97
C PHE A 150 11.75 -13.90 -10.13
N ASP A 151 10.83 -14.81 -9.82
CA ASP A 151 9.84 -15.34 -10.77
C ASP A 151 8.55 -14.49 -10.76
N TYR A 152 8.11 -14.09 -9.57
CA TYR A 152 6.91 -13.28 -9.36
C TYR A 152 7.17 -12.06 -8.48
N LEU A 153 6.57 -10.92 -8.84
CA LEU A 153 6.41 -9.75 -7.99
C LEU A 153 5.00 -9.75 -7.40
N VAL A 154 4.87 -9.67 -6.09
CA VAL A 154 3.61 -9.43 -5.39
C VAL A 154 3.61 -8.01 -4.86
N LYS A 155 2.63 -7.22 -5.29
CA LYS A 155 2.38 -5.85 -4.81
C LYS A 155 1.18 -5.86 -3.87
N THR A 156 1.33 -5.23 -2.71
CA THR A 156 0.29 -5.04 -1.68
C THR A 156 0.45 -3.67 -1.01
N GLU A 157 -0.47 -3.29 -0.12
CA GLU A 157 -0.36 -2.13 0.78
C GLU A 157 0.03 -2.57 2.21
N ASP A 158 0.42 -1.64 3.07
CA ASP A 158 0.90 -1.88 4.44
C ASP A 158 -0.19 -2.19 5.48
N ASP A 159 -1.44 -1.97 5.11
CA ASP A 159 -2.66 -2.24 5.88
C ASP A 159 -3.41 -3.50 5.42
N VAL A 160 -2.71 -4.39 4.71
CA VAL A 160 -3.28 -5.63 4.17
C VAL A 160 -2.68 -6.85 4.88
N LEU A 161 -3.54 -7.78 5.31
CA LEU A 161 -3.11 -9.14 5.64
C LEU A 161 -3.02 -9.96 4.35
N VAL A 162 -1.86 -10.57 4.09
CA VAL A 162 -1.67 -11.49 2.96
C VAL A 162 -1.37 -12.90 3.45
N ARG A 163 -2.15 -13.89 3.01
CA ARG A 163 -1.95 -15.32 3.22
C ARG A 163 -0.84 -15.85 2.31
N MET A 164 0.39 -15.41 2.57
CA MET A 164 1.56 -15.84 1.79
C MET A 164 1.82 -17.34 1.87
N ASP A 165 1.33 -18.01 2.90
CA ASP A 165 1.30 -19.46 3.00
C ASP A 165 0.51 -20.11 1.86
N ILE A 166 -0.66 -19.56 1.53
CA ILE A 166 -1.48 -20.06 0.43
C ILE A 166 -0.88 -19.61 -0.91
N LEU A 167 -0.61 -18.31 -1.04
CA LEU A 167 -0.20 -17.72 -2.30
C LEU A 167 1.13 -18.30 -2.81
N SER A 168 2.11 -18.52 -1.92
CA SER A 168 3.40 -19.11 -2.31
C SER A 168 3.26 -20.56 -2.79
N GLY A 169 2.43 -21.37 -2.13
CA GLY A 169 2.12 -22.73 -2.56
C GLY A 169 1.43 -22.78 -3.93
N GLU A 170 0.48 -21.88 -4.18
CA GLU A 170 -0.18 -21.76 -5.48
C GLU A 170 0.78 -21.36 -6.60
N LEU A 171 1.63 -20.35 -6.36
CA LEU A 171 2.61 -19.91 -7.36
C LEU A 171 3.66 -20.98 -7.63
N PHE A 172 4.04 -21.78 -6.62
CA PHE A 172 4.95 -22.89 -6.81
C PHE A 172 4.34 -23.97 -7.71
N LYS A 173 3.10 -24.39 -7.41
CA LYS A 173 2.35 -25.36 -8.24
C LYS A 173 2.14 -24.86 -9.67
N LEU A 174 1.95 -23.55 -9.84
CA LEU A 174 1.78 -22.92 -11.14
C LEU A 174 3.07 -22.94 -11.98
N GLY A 175 4.24 -22.92 -11.31
CA GLY A 175 5.56 -22.67 -11.89
C GLY A 175 5.69 -21.23 -12.43
N PRO A 176 6.86 -20.81 -12.94
CA PRO A 176 7.00 -19.52 -13.62
C PRO A 176 6.09 -19.42 -14.83
N ARG A 177 5.39 -18.29 -14.98
CA ARG A 177 4.48 -18.03 -16.10
C ARG A 177 4.80 -16.69 -16.72
N SER A 178 4.87 -16.65 -18.04
CA SER A 178 4.98 -15.42 -18.80
C SER A 178 3.65 -14.66 -18.82
N TRP A 179 3.73 -13.33 -18.83
CA TRP A 179 2.60 -12.41 -18.92
C TRP A 179 1.50 -12.68 -17.89
N PHE A 180 1.89 -13.14 -16.70
CA PHE A 180 0.97 -13.46 -15.62
C PHE A 180 0.66 -12.21 -14.81
N TRP A 181 -0.61 -11.80 -14.82
CA TRP A 181 -1.13 -10.73 -13.98
C TRP A 181 -2.40 -11.21 -13.31
N LYS A 182 -2.43 -11.24 -11.97
CA LYS A 182 -3.57 -11.75 -11.19
C LYS A 182 -3.90 -10.80 -10.03
N GLY A 183 -5.20 -10.61 -9.75
CA GLY A 183 -5.68 -9.78 -8.65
C GLY A 183 -7.21 -9.65 -8.66
N LEU A 184 -7.77 -8.79 -7.79
CA LEU A 184 -9.20 -8.47 -7.84
C LEU A 184 -9.47 -7.51 -9.00
N VAL A 185 -9.99 -8.03 -10.11
CA VAL A 185 -10.16 -7.25 -11.34
C VAL A 185 -11.39 -6.37 -11.31
N PHE A 186 -11.20 -5.09 -11.64
CA PHE A 186 -12.25 -4.16 -12.02
C PHE A 186 -12.23 -3.92 -13.53
N LYS A 187 -13.41 -3.80 -14.13
CA LYS A 187 -13.58 -3.52 -15.56
C LYS A 187 -14.83 -2.69 -15.83
N ASN A 188 -14.86 -2.02 -16.98
CA ASN A 188 -15.95 -1.14 -17.41
C ASN A 188 -16.30 -0.08 -16.35
N VAL A 189 -15.29 0.37 -15.61
CA VAL A 189 -15.41 1.45 -14.63
C VAL A 189 -15.44 2.76 -15.41
N PRO A 190 -16.46 3.61 -15.24
CA PRO A 190 -16.48 4.91 -15.90
C PRO A 190 -15.21 5.69 -15.57
N ASN A 191 -14.58 6.28 -16.59
CA ASN A 191 -13.51 7.22 -16.33
C ASN A 191 -14.16 8.54 -15.90
N THR A 192 -13.96 8.93 -14.65
CA THR A 192 -14.54 10.15 -14.07
C THR A 192 -13.62 11.36 -14.23
N ARG A 193 -12.41 11.14 -14.76
CA ARG A 193 -11.43 12.16 -15.14
C ARG A 193 -11.42 12.34 -16.65
N LEU A 194 -12.57 12.75 -17.18
CA LEU A 194 -12.81 12.89 -18.63
C LEU A 194 -11.93 13.96 -19.29
N ASP A 195 -11.32 14.84 -18.51
CA ASP A 195 -10.44 15.94 -18.93
C ASP A 195 -9.01 15.49 -19.25
N ASP A 196 -8.60 14.34 -18.71
CA ASP A 196 -7.21 13.92 -18.58
C ASP A 196 -6.84 12.79 -19.58
N MET A 197 -7.83 11.99 -19.98
CA MET A 197 -7.70 10.93 -20.97
C MET A 197 -8.99 10.79 -21.78
N ASP A 198 -8.87 10.68 -23.11
CA ASP A 198 -9.99 10.40 -24.05
C ASP A 198 -10.56 8.96 -23.93
N LEU A 199 -10.52 8.38 -22.73
CA LEU A 199 -11.09 7.08 -22.42
C LEU A 199 -12.43 7.28 -21.72
N LYS A 200 -13.49 6.73 -22.30
CA LYS A 200 -14.83 6.70 -21.67
C LYS A 200 -14.87 5.78 -20.45
N GLU A 201 -14.15 4.66 -20.53
CA GLU A 201 -14.07 3.66 -19.48
C GLU A 201 -12.60 3.37 -19.18
N MET A 202 -12.29 3.12 -17.92
CA MET A 202 -10.96 2.71 -17.50
C MET A 202 -10.64 1.33 -18.08
N PRO A 203 -9.40 1.11 -18.55
CA PRO A 203 -8.90 -0.22 -18.83
C PRO A 203 -9.07 -1.13 -17.62
N LYS A 204 -9.05 -2.45 -17.84
CA LYS A 204 -9.08 -3.41 -16.73
C LYS A 204 -7.89 -3.13 -15.81
N PHE A 205 -8.14 -3.16 -14.51
CA PHE A 205 -7.09 -3.04 -13.51
C PHE A 205 -7.36 -4.00 -12.35
N THR A 206 -6.33 -4.28 -11.56
CA THR A 206 -6.45 -5.03 -10.31
C THR A 206 -6.47 -4.09 -9.14
N ASP A 207 -7.26 -4.40 -8.12
CA ASP A 207 -7.35 -3.65 -6.89
C ASP A 207 -6.00 -3.45 -6.19
N GLY A 208 -5.90 -2.37 -5.40
CA GLY A 208 -4.71 -2.04 -4.62
C GLY A 208 -4.33 -3.10 -3.58
N THR A 209 -5.30 -3.85 -3.05
CA THR A 209 -5.12 -4.82 -1.96
C THR A 209 -4.07 -5.88 -2.28
N LEU A 210 -4.13 -6.49 -3.46
CA LEU A 210 -3.14 -7.49 -3.87
C LEU A 210 -3.08 -7.61 -5.39
N THR A 211 -1.87 -7.55 -5.94
CA THR A 211 -1.60 -7.82 -7.35
C THR A 211 -0.35 -8.70 -7.48
N THR A 212 -0.43 -9.75 -8.28
CA THR A 212 0.72 -10.60 -8.63
C THR A 212 1.08 -10.41 -10.09
N LEU A 213 2.35 -10.19 -10.38
CA LEU A 213 2.91 -9.94 -11.71
C LEU A 213 4.07 -10.91 -11.97
N SER A 214 4.17 -11.41 -13.20
CA SER A 214 5.36 -12.15 -13.63
C SER A 214 6.54 -11.24 -13.90
N ARG A 215 7.74 -11.82 -13.84
CA ARG A 215 9.00 -11.14 -14.08
C ARG A 215 9.08 -10.39 -15.43
N ASP A 216 8.57 -10.97 -16.50
CA ASP A 216 8.57 -10.35 -17.83
C ASP A 216 7.69 -9.10 -17.92
N ILE A 217 6.58 -9.04 -17.17
CA ILE A 217 5.80 -7.81 -17.01
C ILE A 217 6.62 -6.74 -16.31
N ILE A 218 7.38 -7.10 -15.26
CA ILE A 218 8.22 -6.13 -14.54
C ILE A 218 9.30 -5.58 -15.47
N ARG A 219 10.00 -6.44 -16.22
CA ARG A 219 10.99 -6.03 -17.23
C ARG A 219 10.41 -5.07 -18.25
N LEU A 220 9.19 -5.35 -18.75
CA LEU A 220 8.48 -4.49 -19.69
C LEU A 220 8.17 -3.13 -19.08
N LEU A 221 7.65 -3.11 -17.85
CA LEU A 221 7.23 -1.88 -17.18
C LEU A 221 8.40 -1.03 -16.67
N ALA A 222 9.54 -1.64 -16.37
CA ALA A 222 10.74 -0.93 -15.90
C ALA A 222 11.40 -0.08 -16.98
N GLN A 223 11.20 -0.43 -18.26
CA GLN A 223 11.73 0.34 -19.38
C GLN A 223 11.23 1.80 -19.34
N PRO A 224 12.10 2.78 -19.65
CA PRO A 224 11.69 4.17 -19.82
C PRO A 224 10.67 4.27 -20.97
N ALA A 225 9.46 4.74 -20.67
CA ALA A 225 8.44 5.02 -21.67
C ALA A 225 7.47 6.07 -21.11
N PRO A 226 6.81 6.85 -21.98
CA PRO A 226 5.74 7.74 -21.56
C PRO A 226 4.67 6.96 -20.77
N ARG A 227 4.34 7.44 -19.58
CA ARG A 227 3.37 6.80 -18.68
C ARG A 227 2.38 7.82 -18.19
N TYR A 228 1.12 7.42 -18.20
CA TYR A 228 0.06 8.17 -17.56
C TYR A 228 0.08 7.86 -16.05
N MET A 229 0.27 8.87 -15.22
CA MET A 229 0.35 8.72 -13.76
C MET A 229 -0.95 9.24 -13.14
N LEU A 230 -1.73 8.35 -12.56
CA LEU A 230 -2.89 8.69 -11.73
C LEU A 230 -2.53 8.69 -10.24
N ALA A 231 -3.39 9.24 -9.39
CA ALA A 231 -3.25 9.06 -7.94
C ALA A 231 -3.37 7.57 -7.55
N SER A 232 -4.23 6.80 -8.23
CA SER A 232 -4.37 5.36 -7.99
C SER A 232 -3.29 4.55 -8.74
N SER A 233 -2.38 3.93 -8.00
CA SER A 233 -1.34 3.04 -8.54
C SER A 233 -1.92 1.81 -9.26
N ALA A 234 -3.06 1.29 -8.78
CA ALA A 234 -3.82 0.22 -9.41
C ALA A 234 -4.33 0.61 -10.81
N GLN A 235 -4.97 1.78 -10.92
CA GLN A 235 -5.49 2.28 -12.21
C GLN A 235 -4.36 2.59 -13.19
N SER A 236 -3.28 3.22 -12.72
CA SER A 236 -2.08 3.49 -13.54
C SER A 236 -1.49 2.20 -14.11
N LEU A 237 -1.33 1.17 -13.28
CA LEU A 237 -0.85 -0.15 -13.73
C LEU A 237 -1.75 -0.72 -14.82
N GLY A 238 -3.07 -0.61 -14.66
CA GLY A 238 -4.04 -1.04 -15.68
C GLY A 238 -3.88 -0.32 -17.02
N ILE A 239 -3.67 1.01 -16.98
CA ILE A 239 -3.41 1.81 -18.19
C ILE A 239 -2.11 1.38 -18.86
N TRP A 240 -1.03 1.19 -18.09
CA TRP A 240 0.27 0.84 -18.64
C TRP A 240 0.25 -0.51 -19.35
N LEU A 241 -0.46 -1.50 -18.78
CA LEU A 241 -0.56 -2.85 -19.35
C LEU A 241 -1.58 -2.94 -20.49
N HIS A 242 -2.57 -2.03 -20.54
CA HIS A 242 -3.58 -2.01 -21.58
C HIS A 242 -2.99 -1.88 -22.98
N GLY A 243 -2.01 -1.00 -23.16
CA GLY A 243 -1.34 -0.77 -24.46
C GLY A 243 -0.62 -2.00 -25.01
N TYR A 244 -0.29 -2.98 -24.16
CA TYR A 244 0.36 -4.23 -24.54
C TYR A 244 -0.61 -5.40 -24.70
N GLY A 245 -1.92 -5.19 -24.51
CA GLY A 245 -2.92 -6.25 -24.57
C GLY A 245 -2.84 -7.27 -23.44
N ILE A 246 -2.08 -6.99 -22.38
CA ILE A 246 -1.93 -7.87 -21.22
C ILE A 246 -3.18 -7.71 -20.34
N ASN A 247 -3.85 -8.82 -20.04
CA ASN A 247 -5.12 -8.82 -19.30
C ASN A 247 -4.96 -9.48 -17.93
N PRO A 248 -5.62 -8.95 -16.88
CA PRO A 248 -5.53 -9.54 -15.56
C PRO A 248 -6.46 -10.76 -15.42
N ILE A 249 -6.06 -11.66 -14.54
CA ILE A 249 -6.83 -12.81 -14.06
C ILE A 249 -7.52 -12.43 -12.76
N HIS A 250 -8.84 -12.58 -12.72
CA HIS A 250 -9.65 -12.25 -11.56
C HIS A 250 -9.52 -13.28 -10.45
N ASP A 251 -9.15 -12.85 -9.24
CA ASP A 251 -9.22 -13.63 -8.02
C ASP A 251 -10.18 -12.96 -7.04
N ILE A 252 -11.27 -13.65 -6.69
CA ILE A 252 -12.30 -13.15 -5.78
C ILE A 252 -11.86 -13.21 -4.32
N ARG A 253 -10.83 -13.98 -3.98
CA ARG A 253 -10.37 -14.20 -2.59
C ARG A 253 -9.63 -12.99 -2.01
N ILE A 254 -9.47 -11.93 -2.81
CA ILE A 254 -8.88 -10.65 -2.40
C ILE A 254 -10.02 -9.73 -1.99
N GLN A 255 -9.99 -9.24 -0.76
CA GLN A 255 -11.09 -8.53 -0.12
C GLN A 255 -10.68 -7.09 0.18
N PRO A 256 -11.17 -6.11 -0.59
CA PRO A 256 -10.71 -4.72 -0.48
C PRO A 256 -11.39 -3.95 0.65
N GLY A 257 -12.39 -4.52 1.32
CA GLY A 257 -13.13 -3.86 2.40
C GLY A 257 -12.75 -4.39 3.79
N ALA A 258 -12.63 -3.48 4.76
CA ALA A 258 -12.29 -3.84 6.14
C ALA A 258 -13.37 -4.67 6.87
N PHE A 259 -14.63 -4.58 6.45
CA PHE A 259 -15.78 -5.19 7.15
C PHE A 259 -16.33 -6.46 6.52
N VAL A 260 -15.59 -7.09 5.63
CA VAL A 260 -15.95 -8.39 5.04
C VAL A 260 -14.87 -9.40 5.38
N CYS A 261 -15.26 -10.65 5.59
CA CYS A 261 -14.31 -11.74 5.78
C CYS A 261 -14.90 -13.04 5.23
N GLU A 262 -14.12 -13.78 4.45
CA GLU A 262 -14.51 -15.11 3.95
C GLU A 262 -13.38 -16.10 4.23
N GLU A 263 -13.74 -17.35 4.51
CA GLU A 263 -12.80 -18.37 5.01
C GLU A 263 -11.65 -18.71 4.06
N ASN A 264 -11.82 -18.48 2.76
CA ASN A 264 -10.81 -18.75 1.74
C ASN A 264 -10.10 -17.48 1.25
N LEU A 265 -10.12 -16.38 2.02
CA LEU A 265 -9.42 -15.15 1.65
C LEU A 265 -7.92 -15.41 1.45
N ILE A 266 -7.31 -14.73 0.48
CA ILE A 266 -5.86 -14.66 0.30
C ILE A 266 -5.31 -13.31 0.74
N ALA A 267 -6.07 -12.24 0.54
CA ALA A 267 -5.70 -10.93 1.03
C ALA A 267 -6.92 -10.17 1.53
N LYS A 268 -6.73 -9.37 2.57
CA LYS A 268 -7.77 -8.58 3.18
C LYS A 268 -7.21 -7.23 3.62
N HIS A 269 -7.89 -6.16 3.22
CA HIS A 269 -7.62 -4.81 3.71
C HIS A 269 -8.15 -4.62 5.14
N PHE A 270 -7.44 -3.83 5.94
CA PHE A 270 -7.81 -3.46 7.29
C PHE A 270 -7.78 -1.94 7.44
N ASP A 271 -8.87 -1.37 7.95
CA ASP A 271 -8.90 0.06 8.26
C ASP A 271 -8.40 0.26 9.69
N ASN A 272 -7.12 0.60 9.83
CA ASN A 272 -6.52 0.93 11.12
C ASN A 272 -6.81 2.37 11.56
N GLU A 273 -7.73 3.06 10.87
CA GLU A 273 -8.06 4.45 11.18
C GLU A 273 -8.89 4.53 12.48
N PRO A 274 -8.49 5.38 13.45
CA PRO A 274 -9.20 5.51 14.73
C PRO A 274 -10.69 5.85 14.61
N SER A 275 -11.06 6.55 13.55
CA SER A 275 -12.45 6.94 13.25
C SER A 275 -13.37 5.73 13.02
N VAL A 276 -12.80 4.61 12.58
CA VAL A 276 -13.50 3.37 12.21
C VAL A 276 -13.67 2.40 13.39
N MET A 277 -12.91 2.60 14.49
CA MET A 277 -12.90 1.70 15.66
C MET A 277 -14.26 1.50 16.36
N ARG A 278 -15.29 2.30 16.03
CA ARG A 278 -16.66 2.12 16.55
C ARG A 278 -17.39 0.93 15.94
N GLN A 279 -16.89 0.38 14.83
CA GLN A 279 -17.45 -0.81 14.17
C GLN A 279 -16.76 -2.08 14.68
N PRO A 280 -17.47 -3.24 14.72
CA PRO A 280 -16.80 -4.53 14.77
C PRO A 280 -15.88 -4.65 13.54
N HIS A 281 -14.58 -4.65 13.78
CA HIS A 281 -13.55 -4.88 12.78
C HIS A 281 -12.67 -6.03 13.24
N GLU A 282 -11.98 -6.63 12.29
CA GLU A 282 -11.11 -7.75 12.57
C GLU A 282 -9.74 -7.22 12.92
N ASP A 283 -9.14 -7.74 13.98
CA ASP A 283 -7.74 -7.48 14.28
C ASP A 283 -6.86 -8.47 13.49
N PRO A 284 -5.91 -7.99 12.66
CA PRO A 284 -4.98 -8.84 11.93
C PRO A 284 -4.24 -9.84 12.81
N ARG A 285 -3.87 -9.47 14.05
CA ARG A 285 -3.14 -10.38 14.96
C ARG A 285 -4.02 -11.55 15.38
N THR A 286 -5.23 -11.25 15.82
CA THR A 286 -6.25 -12.26 16.17
C THR A 286 -6.59 -13.16 14.98
N MET A 287 -6.59 -12.64 13.75
CA MET A 287 -6.79 -13.47 12.55
C MET A 287 -5.61 -14.44 12.34
N VAL A 288 -4.36 -13.95 12.45
CA VAL A 288 -3.15 -14.78 12.34
C VAL A 288 -3.11 -15.87 13.41
N ASP A 289 -3.48 -15.56 14.64
CA ASP A 289 -3.54 -16.54 15.73
C ASP A 289 -4.55 -17.66 15.43
N ARG A 290 -5.73 -17.30 14.89
CA ARG A 290 -6.73 -18.28 14.45
C ARG A 290 -6.22 -19.13 13.29
N ILE A 291 -5.56 -18.53 12.30
CA ILE A 291 -4.92 -19.27 11.19
C ILE A 291 -3.91 -20.29 11.73
N ASN A 292 -3.05 -19.87 12.66
CA ASN A 292 -2.03 -20.75 13.23
C ASN A 292 -2.65 -21.89 14.05
N LYS A 293 -3.73 -21.62 14.79
CA LYS A 293 -4.49 -22.66 15.51
C LYS A 293 -5.16 -23.65 14.56
N ILE A 294 -5.71 -23.18 13.46
CA ILE A 294 -6.27 -24.05 12.40
C ILE A 294 -5.17 -24.95 11.85
N ARG A 295 -4.00 -24.40 11.51
CA ARG A 295 -2.87 -25.19 11.00
C ARG A 295 -2.40 -26.24 12.01
N SER A 296 -2.30 -25.89 13.29
CA SER A 296 -1.88 -26.84 14.32
C SER A 296 -2.88 -27.98 14.48
N GLU A 297 -4.19 -27.71 14.44
CA GLU A 297 -5.23 -28.74 14.44
C GLU A 297 -5.15 -29.65 13.20
N LEU A 298 -4.95 -29.08 12.02
CA LEU A 298 -4.79 -29.84 10.77
C LEU A 298 -3.52 -30.71 10.80
N LYS A 299 -2.39 -30.17 11.28
CA LYS A 299 -1.13 -30.91 11.44
C LYS A 299 -1.27 -32.07 12.41
N ALA A 300 -1.90 -31.85 13.56
CA ALA A 300 -2.16 -32.88 14.56
C ALA A 300 -3.05 -34.02 14.02
N ASN A 301 -3.93 -33.70 13.06
CA ASN A 301 -4.87 -34.64 12.46
C ASN A 301 -4.52 -35.05 11.02
N LYS A 302 -3.27 -34.88 10.56
CA LYS A 302 -2.84 -35.13 9.16
C LYS A 302 -3.14 -36.55 8.61
N ASN A 303 -3.32 -37.51 9.52
CA ASN A 303 -3.62 -38.91 9.21
C ASN A 303 -5.12 -39.22 9.17
N ASN A 304 -5.99 -38.29 9.58
CA ASN A 304 -7.43 -38.42 9.54
C ASN A 304 -8.00 -37.61 8.36
N PRO A 305 -8.30 -38.24 7.22
CA PRO A 305 -8.80 -37.54 6.03
C PRO A 305 -10.22 -36.97 6.21
N SER A 306 -10.94 -37.40 7.26
CA SER A 306 -12.28 -36.90 7.62
C SER A 306 -12.27 -35.82 8.70
N PHE A 307 -11.09 -35.42 9.19
CA PHE A 307 -11.02 -34.35 10.19
C PHE A 307 -11.33 -33.00 9.54
N GLU A 308 -12.24 -32.25 10.16
CA GLU A 308 -12.56 -30.86 9.81
C GLU A 308 -12.44 -30.00 11.07
N THR A 309 -11.70 -28.90 10.96
CA THR A 309 -11.62 -27.93 12.06
C THR A 309 -12.95 -27.19 12.20
N GLN A 310 -13.38 -27.01 13.45
CA GLN A 310 -14.54 -26.18 13.79
C GLN A 310 -14.17 -24.70 13.91
N LEU A 311 -12.88 -24.36 13.84
CA LEU A 311 -12.41 -23.00 13.90
C LEU A 311 -12.64 -22.27 12.56
N THR A 312 -12.96 -20.99 12.67
CA THR A 312 -13.07 -20.06 11.55
C THR A 312 -11.90 -19.09 11.58
N ILE A 313 -11.44 -18.67 10.40
CA ILE A 313 -10.47 -17.57 10.29
C ILE A 313 -11.14 -16.26 10.65
N CYS A 314 -12.40 -16.10 10.22
CA CYS A 314 -13.16 -14.88 10.35
C CYS A 314 -13.97 -14.80 11.64
N ASP A 315 -14.15 -13.59 12.17
CA ASP A 315 -15.14 -13.31 13.21
C ASP A 315 -16.57 -13.40 12.65
N GLU A 316 -17.44 -14.16 13.31
CA GLU A 316 -18.85 -14.36 12.91
C GLU A 316 -19.64 -13.06 12.76
N ARG A 317 -19.28 -12.01 13.52
CA ARG A 317 -19.94 -10.70 13.45
C ARG A 317 -19.64 -10.00 12.13
N ILE A 318 -18.42 -10.18 11.61
CA ILE A 318 -17.93 -9.55 10.37
C ILE A 318 -18.44 -10.33 9.16
N GLN A 319 -18.53 -11.65 9.30
CA GLN A 319 -19.16 -12.53 8.32
C GLN A 319 -20.64 -12.20 8.05
N ARG A 320 -21.27 -11.26 8.74
CA ARG A 320 -22.62 -10.80 8.37
C ARG A 320 -22.64 -10.05 7.04
N ARG A 321 -21.49 -9.59 6.54
CA ARG A 321 -21.35 -8.93 5.23
C ARG A 321 -20.62 -9.87 4.27
N CYS A 322 -21.10 -10.01 3.03
CA CYS A 322 -20.40 -10.79 2.01
C CYS A 322 -19.30 -9.96 1.36
N ALA A 323 -18.16 -10.60 1.08
CA ALA A 323 -17.12 -9.98 0.26
C ALA A 323 -17.56 -9.83 -1.21
N LEU A 324 -16.90 -8.94 -1.96
CA LEU A 324 -17.18 -8.72 -3.38
C LEU A 324 -17.13 -10.04 -4.16
N CYS A 325 -18.15 -10.27 -4.99
CA CYS A 325 -18.31 -11.48 -5.80
C CYS A 325 -18.57 -12.78 -5.03
N TYR A 326 -18.70 -12.74 -3.71
CA TYR A 326 -19.20 -13.87 -2.93
C TYR A 326 -20.73 -13.93 -2.94
N ARG A 327 -21.25 -15.13 -2.65
CA ARG A 327 -22.69 -15.34 -2.47
C ARG A 327 -23.13 -14.70 -1.15
N CYS A 328 -24.12 -13.82 -1.23
CA CYS A 328 -24.64 -13.07 -0.07
C CYS A 328 -25.90 -13.71 0.56
N THR A 329 -26.14 -15.00 0.32
CA THR A 329 -27.34 -15.68 0.84
C THR A 329 -27.31 -15.67 2.37
N LYS A 330 -28.36 -15.13 3.01
CA LYS A 330 -28.49 -14.95 4.46
C LYS A 330 -27.47 -13.99 5.09
N ARG A 331 -26.82 -13.14 4.29
CA ARG A 331 -25.95 -12.05 4.77
C ARG A 331 -26.77 -10.76 4.91
N ALA A 332 -26.41 -9.91 5.88
CA ALA A 332 -27.10 -8.66 6.17
C ALA A 332 -26.84 -7.56 5.13
N ALA A 333 -25.71 -7.63 4.43
CA ALA A 333 -25.35 -6.72 3.36
C ALA A 333 -25.02 -7.49 2.08
N ASN A 334 -25.30 -6.86 0.93
CA ASN A 334 -24.98 -7.38 -0.39
C ASN A 334 -24.22 -6.31 -1.17
N TRP A 335 -23.06 -6.66 -1.72
CA TRP A 335 -22.22 -5.77 -2.51
C TRP A 335 -22.92 -5.19 -3.74
N LYS A 336 -24.01 -5.81 -4.22
CA LYS A 336 -24.88 -5.25 -5.25
C LYS A 336 -25.55 -3.94 -4.84
N HIS A 337 -25.83 -3.76 -3.54
CA HIS A 337 -26.38 -2.52 -3.01
C HIS A 337 -25.33 -1.40 -2.97
N MET A 338 -24.04 -1.75 -2.97
CA MET A 338 -22.94 -0.80 -3.13
C MET A 338 -22.69 -0.45 -4.61
N GLY A 339 -23.52 -0.95 -5.53
CA GLY A 339 -23.42 -0.62 -6.94
C GLY A 339 -22.44 -1.44 -7.74
N PHE A 340 -21.97 -2.57 -7.21
CA PHE A 340 -21.12 -3.48 -7.95
C PHE A 340 -21.94 -4.60 -8.61
N ASP A 341 -21.50 -5.07 -9.77
CA ASP A 341 -21.91 -6.34 -10.36
C ASP A 341 -20.68 -7.23 -10.56
N CYS A 342 -20.82 -8.55 -10.38
CA CYS A 342 -19.73 -9.49 -10.59
C CYS A 342 -19.99 -10.29 -11.86
N LYS A 343 -19.13 -10.09 -12.85
CA LYS A 343 -19.21 -10.74 -14.17
C LYS A 343 -18.01 -11.65 -14.36
N PRO A 344 -18.07 -12.61 -15.32
CA PRO A 344 -16.89 -13.38 -15.69
C PRO A 344 -15.71 -12.46 -15.98
N GLY A 345 -14.59 -12.67 -15.28
CA GLY A 345 -13.37 -11.89 -15.43
C GLY A 345 -13.34 -10.51 -14.75
N GLY A 346 -14.25 -10.20 -13.82
CA GLY A 346 -14.07 -9.07 -12.92
C GLY A 346 -15.36 -8.40 -12.41
N VAL A 347 -15.16 -7.54 -11.41
CA VAL A 347 -16.14 -6.61 -10.87
C VAL A 347 -16.41 -5.49 -11.90
N VAL A 348 -17.67 -5.13 -12.06
CA VAL A 348 -18.11 -3.96 -12.84
C VAL A 348 -18.90 -3.01 -11.96
N VAL A 349 -18.86 -1.72 -12.29
CA VAL A 349 -19.78 -0.75 -11.69
C VAL A 349 -21.14 -0.89 -12.37
N GLY A 350 -22.17 -1.21 -11.59
CA GLY A 350 -23.53 -1.46 -12.05
C GLY A 350 -24.13 -0.23 -12.72
N ASP A 351 -25.02 -0.46 -13.70
CA ASP A 351 -25.57 0.60 -14.54
C ASP A 351 -26.30 1.71 -13.77
N LYS A 352 -26.82 1.42 -12.57
CA LYS A 352 -27.44 2.42 -11.69
C LYS A 352 -26.47 3.52 -11.24
N TYR A 353 -25.17 3.21 -11.18
CA TYR A 353 -24.13 4.12 -10.69
C TYR A 353 -23.33 4.74 -11.83
N ARG A 354 -23.50 4.28 -13.08
CA ARG A 354 -22.84 4.85 -14.27
C ARG A 354 -23.26 6.26 -14.65
N LYS A 355 -24.15 6.91 -13.88
CA LYS A 355 -24.45 8.32 -14.10
C LYS A 355 -23.24 9.16 -13.67
N PRO A 356 -22.66 10.00 -14.56
CA PRO A 356 -21.42 10.73 -14.29
C PRO A 356 -21.45 11.59 -13.02
N GLU A 357 -22.64 11.93 -12.54
CA GLU A 357 -22.87 12.76 -11.36
C GLU A 357 -22.58 12.04 -10.02
N MET A 358 -22.33 10.72 -9.99
CA MET A 358 -22.28 9.93 -8.74
C MET A 358 -21.00 9.11 -8.48
N LEU A 359 -19.91 9.31 -9.23
CA LEU A 359 -18.72 8.45 -9.11
C LEU A 359 -17.41 9.23 -8.99
N ASP A 360 -17.18 9.89 -7.86
CA ASP A 360 -15.81 10.14 -7.42
C ASP A 360 -15.20 8.79 -6.93
N ALA A 361 -13.90 8.55 -7.18
CA ALA A 361 -13.16 7.43 -6.60
C ALA A 361 -13.25 7.40 -5.06
N LYS A 362 -13.35 8.58 -4.44
CA LYS A 362 -13.63 8.76 -3.01
C LYS A 362 -15.00 8.23 -2.61
N GLN A 363 -16.03 8.41 -3.44
CA GLN A 363 -17.36 7.83 -3.16
C GLN A 363 -17.34 6.31 -3.29
N MET A 364 -16.51 5.75 -4.17
CA MET A 364 -16.35 4.30 -4.30
C MET A 364 -15.64 3.69 -3.09
N ASP A 365 -14.58 4.33 -2.61
CA ASP A 365 -13.89 3.94 -1.37
C ASP A 365 -14.81 4.09 -0.15
N GLU A 366 -15.54 5.22 -0.07
CA GLU A 366 -16.56 5.43 0.95
C GLU A 366 -17.64 4.34 0.87
N LEU A 367 -18.14 3.98 -0.31
CA LEU A 367 -19.13 2.91 -0.47
C LEU A 367 -18.61 1.53 -0.03
N LEU A 368 -17.34 1.22 -0.29
CA LEU A 368 -16.71 -0.03 0.14
C LEU A 368 -16.52 -0.09 1.66
N ASN A 369 -16.25 1.05 2.28
CA ASN A 369 -15.92 1.17 3.70
C ASN A 369 -17.08 1.75 4.55
N ARG A 370 -18.27 1.99 3.98
CA ARG A 370 -19.40 2.61 4.70
C ARG A 370 -20.04 1.63 5.71
N PRO A 371 -20.20 2.05 6.98
CA PRO A 371 -21.08 1.38 7.93
C PRO A 371 -22.52 1.25 7.42
N SER A 372 -23.10 0.05 7.49
CA SER A 372 -24.53 -0.15 7.19
C SER A 372 -25.46 0.23 8.36
N THR A 373 -24.94 0.80 9.44
CA THR A 373 -25.76 1.27 10.58
C THR A 373 -26.41 2.60 10.23
N GLY A 374 -27.40 2.50 9.34
CA GLY A 374 -28.14 3.64 8.79
C GLY A 374 -29.19 3.24 7.75
N ILE A 375 -29.61 1.97 7.70
CA ILE A 375 -30.88 1.61 7.05
C ILE A 375 -32.00 1.86 8.09
N SER A 376 -32.20 3.13 8.42
CA SER A 376 -33.52 3.64 8.80
C SER A 376 -34.14 4.14 7.49
N ASP A 377 -35.44 3.94 7.29
CA ASP A 377 -36.20 4.28 6.08
C ASP A 377 -36.26 5.79 5.74
N GLU A 378 -35.44 6.63 6.37
CA GLU A 378 -35.26 8.04 6.04
C GLU A 378 -33.96 8.22 5.26
N LEU A 379 -34.09 8.13 3.94
CA LEU A 379 -33.15 8.76 3.01
C LEU A 379 -33.19 10.27 3.24
N GLU A 380 -32.44 10.77 4.22
CA GLU A 380 -31.98 12.16 4.16
C GLU A 380 -31.10 12.26 2.92
N ILE A 381 -31.64 12.92 1.90
CA ILE A 381 -30.91 13.33 0.71
C ILE A 381 -29.78 14.22 1.21
N ILE A 382 -28.59 13.66 1.34
CA ILE A 382 -27.36 14.44 1.50
C ILE A 382 -27.34 15.40 0.30
N PRO A 383 -27.38 16.73 0.50
CA PRO A 383 -27.36 17.65 -0.63
C PRO A 383 -26.07 17.41 -1.41
N LEU A 384 -26.24 16.98 -2.66
CA LEU A 384 -25.16 16.66 -3.60
C LEU A 384 -24.13 17.80 -3.60
N ARG A 385 -22.87 17.49 -3.29
CA ARG A 385 -21.75 18.41 -3.48
C ARG A 385 -21.58 18.65 -4.98
N ASP A 386 -22.08 19.79 -5.43
CA ASP A 386 -21.93 20.26 -6.81
C ASP A 386 -20.44 20.46 -7.12
N SER A 387 -19.92 19.62 -8.02
CA SER A 387 -18.49 19.56 -8.35
C SER A 387 -18.07 20.56 -9.42
N ARG A 388 -19.02 21.34 -9.97
CA ARG A 388 -18.76 22.33 -11.01
C ARG A 388 -17.80 23.42 -10.52
N PRO A 389 -16.92 23.97 -11.38
CA PRO A 389 -15.98 25.03 -11.01
C PRO A 389 -16.63 26.23 -10.29
N GLU A 390 -17.85 26.58 -10.69
CA GLU A 390 -18.65 27.67 -10.11
C GLU A 390 -19.10 27.38 -8.68
N ALA A 391 -19.44 26.12 -8.38
CA ALA A 391 -19.83 25.70 -7.04
C ALA A 391 -18.64 25.63 -6.09
N ARG A 392 -17.46 25.20 -6.61
CA ARG A 392 -16.19 25.28 -5.88
C ARG A 392 -15.82 26.72 -5.55
N TYR A 393 -16.00 27.64 -6.50
CA TYR A 393 -15.77 29.06 -6.26
C TYR A 393 -16.71 29.62 -5.18
N ARG A 394 -18.00 29.26 -5.20
CA ARG A 394 -18.94 29.64 -4.12
C ARG A 394 -18.55 29.06 -2.76
N GLN A 395 -18.09 27.81 -2.69
CA GLN A 395 -17.61 27.22 -1.43
C GLN A 395 -16.36 27.92 -0.90
N GLN A 396 -15.42 28.29 -1.78
CA GLN A 396 -14.24 29.07 -1.38
C GLN A 396 -14.59 30.49 -0.92
N GLN A 397 -15.66 31.10 -1.43
CA GLN A 397 -16.15 32.38 -0.95
C GLN A 397 -16.79 32.24 0.43
N LEU A 398 -17.63 31.21 0.63
CA LEU A 398 -18.23 30.93 1.93
C LEU A 398 -17.19 30.62 3.01
N GLN A 399 -16.15 29.84 2.69
CA GLN A 399 -15.04 29.59 3.62
C GLN A 399 -14.29 30.88 3.97
N ARG A 400 -14.05 31.76 3.00
CA ARG A 400 -13.41 33.06 3.27
C ARG A 400 -14.27 33.96 4.15
N GLU A 401 -15.58 33.98 3.94
CA GLU A 401 -16.51 34.70 4.81
C GLU A 401 -16.54 34.12 6.22
N GLU A 402 -16.49 32.79 6.36
CA GLU A 402 -16.48 32.12 7.66
C GLU A 402 -15.17 32.35 8.42
N GLU A 403 -14.03 32.28 7.73
CA GLU A 403 -12.73 32.65 8.30
C GLU A 403 -12.68 34.12 8.72
N GLN A 404 -13.26 35.04 7.94
CA GLN A 404 -13.35 36.45 8.32
C GLN A 404 -14.19 36.62 9.58
N ARG A 405 -15.35 35.96 9.65
CA ARG A 405 -16.21 35.99 10.84
C ARG A 405 -15.52 35.42 12.08
N GLN A 406 -14.73 34.34 11.92
CA GLN A 406 -13.95 33.79 13.02
C GLN A 406 -12.87 34.76 13.51
N ARG A 407 -12.15 35.43 12.60
CA ARG A 407 -11.17 36.46 12.99
C ARG A 407 -11.82 37.65 13.69
N GLU A 408 -13.00 38.07 13.26
CA GLU A 408 -13.75 39.13 13.94
C GLU A 408 -14.13 38.73 15.36
N LEU A 409 -14.61 37.50 15.56
CA LEU A 409 -14.93 36.96 16.90
C LEU A 409 -13.69 36.86 17.79
N GLU A 410 -12.55 36.42 17.26
CA GLU A 410 -11.29 36.33 17.99
C GLU A 410 -10.79 37.73 18.41
N LEU A 411 -10.92 38.72 17.52
CA LEU A 411 -10.55 40.11 17.80
C LEU A 411 -11.52 40.76 18.81
N GLU A 412 -12.78 40.37 18.82
CA GLU A 412 -13.76 40.79 19.83
C GLU A 412 -13.45 40.17 21.20
N GLN A 413 -13.04 38.91 21.24
CA GLN A 413 -12.59 38.25 22.48
C GLN A 413 -11.33 38.93 23.06
N LEU A 414 -10.36 39.28 22.23
CA LEU A 414 -9.17 40.01 22.66
C LEU A 414 -9.52 41.38 23.27
N LYS A 415 -10.43 42.13 22.64
CA LYS A 415 -10.91 43.41 23.18
C LYS A 415 -11.63 43.27 24.53
N GLN A 416 -12.34 42.16 24.75
CA GLN A 416 -12.98 41.89 26.03
C GLN A 416 -11.95 41.57 27.13
N LEU A 417 -10.84 40.91 26.79
CA LEU A 417 -9.75 40.64 27.73
C LEU A 417 -9.00 41.92 28.10
N ASP A 418 -8.73 42.81 27.13
CA ASP A 418 -8.08 44.09 27.41
C ASP A 418 -8.97 45.00 28.28
N ALA A 419 -10.28 45.04 28.02
CA ALA A 419 -11.23 45.80 28.83
C ALA A 419 -11.41 45.25 30.26
N ALA A 420 -11.12 43.96 30.47
CA ALA A 420 -11.15 43.35 31.80
C ALA A 420 -9.84 43.54 32.59
N GLY A 421 -8.73 43.89 31.92
CA GLY A 421 -7.42 44.09 32.53
C GLY A 421 -7.16 45.49 33.11
N GLU A 422 -8.03 46.47 32.84
CA GLU A 422 -7.88 47.85 33.34
C GLU A 422 -8.69 48.13 34.64
N GLY A 423 -9.26 47.10 35.26
CA GLY A 423 -9.99 47.22 36.53
C GLY A 423 -9.14 46.83 37.73
N GLU A 424 -8.91 47.81 38.62
CA GLU A 424 -8.49 47.66 40.02
C GLU A 424 -6.98 47.44 40.28
N VAL A 425 -6.21 48.52 40.15
CA VAL A 425 -5.14 48.82 41.11
C VAL A 425 -5.77 49.69 42.19
N GLU A 426 -6.33 49.06 43.22
CA GLU A 426 -6.67 49.74 44.47
C GLU A 426 -5.42 49.80 45.35
N ASP A 427 -4.97 51.01 45.61
CA ASP A 427 -3.98 51.35 46.63
C ASP A 427 -4.55 51.00 48.03
N GLU A 428 -4.05 49.93 48.65
CA GLU A 428 -4.21 49.74 50.10
C GLU A 428 -2.84 49.84 50.80
N ASP A 429 -2.76 50.91 51.59
CA ASP A 429 -1.69 51.30 52.48
C ASP A 429 -1.90 50.70 53.88
N ASP A 430 -0.77 50.36 54.51
CA ASP A 430 -0.48 50.28 55.95
C ASP A 430 -0.93 49.08 56.82
N GLY A 431 0.06 48.51 57.55
CA GLY A 431 -0.13 48.04 58.93
C GLY A 431 0.24 46.59 59.31
N GLY A 432 1.48 46.37 59.77
CA GLY A 432 1.72 45.69 61.07
C GLY A 432 2.17 44.22 61.15
N ALA A 433 3.48 44.04 61.39
CA ALA A 433 4.14 43.13 62.35
C ALA A 433 3.77 41.62 62.46
N SER A 434 4.73 40.72 62.19
CA SER A 434 5.57 40.06 63.23
C SER A 434 6.47 38.95 62.66
N SER A 435 7.76 39.03 62.99
CA SER A 435 8.72 37.96 63.36
C SER A 435 8.82 36.65 62.55
N VAL A 436 10.03 36.31 62.08
CA VAL A 436 10.92 35.25 62.61
C VAL A 436 11.97 34.83 61.55
N GLU A 437 13.23 35.03 61.94
CA GLU A 437 14.49 34.28 61.67
C GLU A 437 15.10 34.12 60.25
N ASP A 438 16.33 34.66 60.16
CA ASP A 438 17.59 34.01 59.74
C ASP A 438 17.57 33.03 58.54
N ASP A 439 18.36 33.26 57.50
CA ASP A 439 19.83 33.17 57.54
C ASP A 439 20.41 33.35 56.11
N THR A 440 21.27 34.36 55.97
CA THR A 440 22.61 34.32 55.37
C THR A 440 22.84 33.73 53.96
N LEU A 441 23.20 34.60 52.99
CA LEU A 441 24.51 34.68 52.29
C LEU A 441 24.41 35.62 51.07
N GLN A 442 24.87 36.86 51.22
CA GLN A 442 26.14 37.39 50.64
C GLN A 442 26.17 37.38 49.10
N SER A 443 25.86 38.50 48.45
CA SER A 443 26.80 39.60 48.09
C SER A 443 27.88 39.13 47.10
N THR A 444 27.87 39.61 45.86
CA THR A 444 28.56 40.86 45.48
C THR A 444 28.07 41.25 44.08
N GLU A 445 27.42 42.39 43.89
CA GLU A 445 27.94 43.77 43.85
C GLU A 445 28.71 44.13 42.57
N GLY A 446 28.28 45.27 41.99
CA GLY A 446 29.04 46.12 41.09
C GLY A 446 28.64 45.95 39.62
N GLY A 447 27.72 46.72 39.03
CA GLY A 447 27.32 48.09 39.34
C GLY A 447 27.91 49.04 38.29
N SER A 448 27.04 49.94 37.80
CA SER A 448 27.30 51.13 36.98
C SER A 448 27.66 50.89 35.50
N GLU A 449 27.26 51.69 34.52
CA GLU A 449 26.33 52.83 34.38
C GLU A 449 26.33 53.17 32.88
N ALA A 450 25.34 53.95 32.45
CA ALA A 450 25.37 54.82 31.27
C ALA A 450 25.31 54.16 29.87
N GLY A 451 24.12 54.27 29.27
CA GLY A 451 23.85 55.30 28.27
C GLY A 451 24.52 55.13 26.90
N GLY A 452 23.70 55.09 25.85
CA GLY A 452 24.15 55.28 24.48
C GLY A 452 23.13 54.78 23.48
N ASP A 453 22.22 55.68 23.09
CA ASP A 453 21.57 55.64 21.78
C ASP A 453 22.63 55.50 20.68
N GLU A 454 22.34 54.72 19.63
CA GLU A 454 22.50 55.11 18.22
C GLU A 454 22.29 53.89 17.29
N GLU A 455 21.44 54.09 16.28
CA GLU A 455 21.36 53.26 15.08
C GLU A 455 22.71 53.23 14.33
N PRO A 456 22.95 52.24 13.46
CA PRO A 456 22.92 52.57 12.02
C PRO A 456 22.26 51.47 11.18
N VAL A 457 21.43 51.79 10.18
CA VAL A 457 21.80 52.28 8.83
C VAL A 457 22.65 51.29 8.03
N VAL A 458 21.95 50.71 7.07
CA VAL A 458 22.32 50.12 5.77
C VAL A 458 23.51 50.83 5.09
N ASP A 459 24.49 50.10 4.55
CA ASP A 459 24.82 50.22 3.11
C ASP A 459 25.74 49.11 2.58
N ASP A 460 25.49 48.83 1.30
CA ASP A 460 26.16 47.95 0.36
C ASP A 460 27.58 48.44 -0.03
N SER A 461 28.43 47.49 -0.45
CA SER A 461 29.38 47.54 -1.59
C SER A 461 30.57 46.58 -1.33
N ALA A 462 30.70 45.48 -2.06
CA ALA A 462 31.22 45.33 -3.42
C ALA A 462 32.75 45.29 -3.53
N ALA A 463 33.19 44.28 -4.30
CA ALA A 463 34.39 44.20 -5.14
C ALA A 463 35.69 43.56 -4.61
N GLU A 464 35.89 42.33 -5.12
CA GLU A 464 37.00 41.89 -5.99
C GLU A 464 38.45 41.68 -5.47
N LYS A 465 39.05 40.66 -6.13
CA LYS A 465 40.46 40.23 -6.24
C LYS A 465 40.90 39.23 -5.16
N GLY A 466 41.51 38.09 -5.47
CA GLY A 466 42.04 37.54 -6.73
C GLY A 466 43.24 36.63 -6.42
N ILE A 467 43.25 35.44 -7.02
CA ILE A 467 44.40 34.64 -7.55
C ILE A 467 45.58 34.26 -6.60
N ASN A 468 45.83 32.94 -6.47
CA ASN A 468 47.12 32.19 -6.61
C ASN A 468 46.90 30.78 -6.01
N ASP A 469 46.94 29.70 -6.80
CA ASP A 469 48.08 28.92 -7.34
C ASP A 469 48.69 27.91 -6.35
N GLU A 470 48.69 26.64 -6.79
CA GLU A 470 49.67 25.53 -6.65
C GLU A 470 50.40 25.34 -5.28
N ASP A 471 50.71 24.14 -4.75
CA ASP A 471 51.29 22.95 -5.36
C ASP A 471 51.49 21.84 -4.28
N GLN A 472 51.57 20.59 -4.73
CA GLN A 472 52.32 19.40 -4.23
C GLN A 472 52.58 19.09 -2.73
N GLY A 473 52.53 17.76 -2.43
CA GLY A 473 53.61 17.13 -1.64
C GLY A 473 53.25 15.99 -0.68
N ASP A 474 53.31 14.75 -1.19
CA ASP A 474 53.84 13.47 -0.68
C ASP A 474 54.20 13.19 0.82
N GLN A 475 54.24 11.87 1.08
CA GLN A 475 54.96 11.05 2.10
C GLN A 475 54.14 10.68 3.35
N ALA A 476 53.78 9.41 3.63
CA ALA A 476 54.53 8.14 3.77
C ALA A 476 55.50 8.10 4.98
N ILE A 477 55.51 6.95 5.68
CA ILE A 477 56.25 6.47 6.88
C ILE A 477 55.23 6.14 8.00
N GLY A 478 55.17 4.98 8.65
CA GLY A 478 56.03 3.79 8.67
C GLY A 478 56.07 3.21 10.11
N ASN A 479 56.01 1.88 10.20
CA ASN A 479 56.58 0.98 11.23
C ASN A 479 55.85 0.82 12.59
N GLU A 480 55.36 -0.39 12.89
CA GLU A 480 56.01 -1.54 13.58
C GLU A 480 56.01 -1.36 15.10
N ASP A 481 55.43 -2.30 15.86
CA ASP A 481 56.26 -3.17 16.71
C ASP A 481 55.48 -4.34 17.35
N GLU A 482 56.21 -5.44 17.48
CA GLU A 482 55.85 -6.73 18.07
C GLU A 482 55.87 -6.68 19.62
N GLY A 483 55.25 -7.68 20.25
CA GLY A 483 55.32 -7.88 21.69
C GLY A 483 54.81 -9.24 22.16
N THR A 484 55.64 -10.27 21.95
CA THR A 484 55.61 -11.60 22.61
C THR A 484 55.87 -11.48 24.12
N ASP A 485 55.19 -12.27 24.96
CA ASP A 485 55.79 -12.77 26.20
C ASP A 485 55.20 -14.12 26.66
N GLN A 486 56.06 -14.88 27.34
CA GLN A 486 56.06 -16.31 27.61
C GLN A 486 55.60 -16.70 29.02
N GLY A 487 55.38 -18.01 29.23
CA GLY A 487 55.54 -18.71 30.52
C GLY A 487 54.21 -19.08 31.19
N SER A 488 53.99 -20.27 31.75
CA SER A 488 54.90 -21.37 32.14
C SER A 488 54.10 -22.66 32.41
N GLU A 489 54.85 -23.76 32.45
CA GLU A 489 54.52 -25.18 32.70
C GLU A 489 53.73 -25.48 33.98
N GLU A 490 52.96 -26.58 34.00
CA GLU A 490 53.20 -27.72 34.91
C GLU A 490 52.27 -28.94 34.62
N ASP A 491 52.81 -30.11 34.95
CA ASP A 491 52.45 -31.48 34.61
C ASP A 491 51.11 -32.02 35.15
N GLY A 492 50.60 -33.09 34.52
CA GLY A 492 49.55 -33.93 35.11
C GLY A 492 49.08 -35.09 34.24
N ASP A 493 49.85 -36.19 34.23
CA ASP A 493 49.45 -37.52 33.74
C ASP A 493 48.15 -38.01 34.40
N ASN A 494 47.17 -38.50 33.61
CA ASN A 494 46.44 -39.73 33.93
C ASN A 494 45.53 -40.25 32.79
N ARG A 495 45.68 -41.56 32.56
CA ARG A 495 44.86 -42.47 31.74
C ARG A 495 43.36 -42.39 32.04
N ALA A 496 42.53 -42.49 31.01
CA ALA A 496 41.44 -43.47 30.91
C ALA A 496 40.89 -43.56 29.48
N ASP A 497 40.94 -44.76 28.91
CA ASP A 497 40.11 -45.18 27.78
C ASP A 497 38.62 -44.99 28.12
N GLY A 498 37.92 -44.25 27.28
CA GLY A 498 36.48 -44.06 27.37
C GLY A 498 35.93 -43.73 26.00
N SER A 499 35.36 -44.74 25.35
CA SER A 499 34.65 -44.66 24.07
C SER A 499 33.53 -43.62 24.11
N GLU A 500 33.77 -42.47 23.50
CA GLU A 500 32.76 -41.42 23.31
C GLU A 500 31.99 -41.74 22.03
N SER A 501 30.73 -42.13 22.20
CA SER A 501 29.76 -42.24 21.13
C SER A 501 29.31 -40.83 20.78
N THR A 502 29.68 -40.35 19.61
CA THR A 502 29.09 -39.17 18.98
C THR A 502 27.64 -39.49 18.64
N GLU A 503 26.74 -39.24 19.58
CA GLU A 503 25.32 -39.05 19.28
C GLU A 503 25.18 -37.71 18.57
N ASP A 504 25.17 -37.75 17.24
CA ASP A 504 24.67 -36.68 16.40
C ASP A 504 23.20 -36.43 16.75
N GLN A 505 22.96 -35.54 17.72
CA GLN A 505 21.65 -34.93 17.94
C GLN A 505 21.40 -33.95 16.79
N ASP A 506 20.96 -34.50 15.66
CA ASP A 506 20.19 -33.78 14.65
C ASP A 506 18.93 -33.25 15.33
N SER A 507 19.04 -32.01 15.83
CA SER A 507 17.90 -31.20 16.22
C SER A 507 17.10 -30.88 14.95
N HIS A 508 16.31 -31.85 14.52
CA HIS A 508 15.26 -31.65 13.53
C HIS A 508 14.35 -30.54 14.03
N ASP A 509 14.53 -29.36 13.44
CA ASP A 509 13.70 -28.20 13.60
C ASP A 509 12.30 -28.53 13.05
N GLU A 510 11.47 -29.18 13.86
CA GLU A 510 10.09 -29.59 13.55
C GLU A 510 9.14 -28.39 13.27
N SER A 511 9.67 -27.16 13.27
CA SER A 511 9.00 -25.94 12.82
C SER A 511 8.97 -25.80 11.30
N GLU A 512 9.67 -26.66 10.54
CA GLU A 512 9.57 -26.71 9.09
C GLU A 512 8.20 -27.21 8.63
N MET A 513 7.28 -26.26 8.43
CA MET A 513 6.06 -26.48 7.68
C MET A 513 6.43 -26.68 6.21
N HIS A 514 6.64 -27.94 5.81
CA HIS A 514 6.21 -28.34 4.49
C HIS A 514 4.71 -28.10 4.45
N ILE A 515 4.29 -27.05 3.74
CA ILE A 515 2.89 -26.87 3.35
C ILE A 515 2.57 -28.10 2.50
N SER A 516 2.10 -29.15 3.18
CA SER A 516 1.82 -30.41 2.50
C SER A 516 0.68 -30.15 1.53
N ASP A 517 0.66 -30.84 0.39
CA ASP A 517 -0.43 -30.70 -0.58
C ASP A 517 -1.82 -30.81 0.08
N LYS A 518 -1.93 -31.53 1.21
CA LYS A 518 -3.15 -31.65 2.02
C LYS A 518 -3.64 -30.35 2.66
N GLU A 519 -2.78 -29.40 3.03
CA GLU A 519 -3.21 -28.13 3.65
C GLU A 519 -3.79 -27.17 2.60
N VAL A 520 -3.15 -27.11 1.43
CA VAL A 520 -3.69 -26.40 0.26
C VAL A 520 -4.98 -27.08 -0.20
N ASP A 521 -4.97 -28.41 -0.32
CA ASP A 521 -6.15 -29.20 -0.71
C ASP A 521 -7.30 -29.08 0.31
N TYR A 522 -7.02 -28.90 1.61
CA TYR A 522 -8.07 -28.74 2.63
C TYR A 522 -8.82 -27.41 2.43
N LEU A 523 -8.08 -26.31 2.20
CA LEU A 523 -8.67 -25.01 1.93
C LEU A 523 -9.41 -24.98 0.58
N ASP A 524 -8.94 -25.74 -0.41
CA ASP A 524 -9.64 -25.92 -1.68
C ASP A 524 -10.90 -26.79 -1.54
N ARG A 525 -10.88 -27.89 -0.75
CA ARG A 525 -12.05 -28.76 -0.52
C ARG A 525 -13.22 -28.06 0.16
N ARG A 526 -12.97 -27.09 1.04
CA ARG A 526 -14.04 -26.29 1.66
C ARG A 526 -14.81 -25.48 0.60
N GLN A 527 -14.18 -25.13 -0.52
CA GLN A 527 -14.87 -24.46 -1.63
C GLN A 527 -15.82 -25.42 -2.35
N ASP A 528 -15.37 -26.63 -2.70
CA ASP A 528 -16.20 -27.57 -3.47
C ASP A 528 -17.45 -28.03 -2.71
N ASN A 529 -17.34 -28.21 -1.39
CA ASN A 529 -18.49 -28.56 -0.54
C ASN A 529 -19.49 -27.40 -0.37
N GLY A 530 -19.09 -26.14 -0.61
CA GLY A 530 -19.96 -24.96 -0.58
C GLY A 530 -20.43 -24.46 -1.95
N VAL A 531 -19.79 -24.88 -3.04
CA VAL A 531 -20.01 -24.38 -4.41
C VAL A 531 -20.86 -25.33 -5.29
N ASN A 532 -21.12 -26.56 -4.84
CA ASN A 532 -21.84 -27.57 -5.62
C ASN A 532 -23.34 -27.31 -5.93
N ASP A 533 -23.90 -26.15 -5.58
CA ASP A 533 -25.21 -25.74 -6.10
C ASP A 533 -25.10 -24.51 -7.02
N ALA A 534 -25.22 -24.76 -8.32
CA ALA A 534 -25.54 -23.85 -9.42
C ALA A 534 -24.47 -22.82 -9.88
N VAL A 535 -23.59 -23.27 -10.78
CA VAL A 535 -23.30 -22.52 -12.02
C VAL A 535 -23.98 -23.30 -13.15
N PRO A 536 -24.94 -22.72 -13.89
CA PRO A 536 -25.57 -23.45 -14.99
C PRO A 536 -24.50 -23.74 -16.06
N PRO A 537 -24.47 -24.96 -16.63
CA PRO A 537 -23.50 -25.31 -17.65
C PRO A 537 -23.63 -24.36 -18.84
N VAL A 538 -22.50 -23.80 -19.26
CA VAL A 538 -22.39 -23.03 -20.51
C VAL A 538 -22.79 -23.97 -21.65
N VAL A 539 -23.99 -23.78 -22.18
CA VAL A 539 -24.50 -24.49 -23.36
C VAL A 539 -23.59 -24.16 -24.53
N LYS A 540 -22.69 -25.10 -24.87
CA LYS A 540 -21.95 -25.09 -26.12
C LYS A 540 -22.97 -25.23 -27.25
N LYS A 541 -23.31 -24.13 -27.93
CA LYS A 541 -24.01 -24.20 -29.23
C LYS A 541 -23.08 -24.88 -30.23
N SER A 542 -23.32 -26.16 -30.50
CA SER A 542 -22.74 -26.86 -31.63
C SER A 542 -23.32 -26.27 -32.91
N LEU A 543 -22.47 -25.61 -33.69
CA LEU A 543 -22.71 -25.36 -35.10
C LEU A 543 -22.42 -26.67 -35.85
N SER A 544 -23.44 -27.49 -36.08
CA SER A 544 -23.37 -28.59 -37.04
C SER A 544 -24.09 -28.19 -38.33
N GLY A 545 -23.34 -28.29 -39.43
CA GLY A 545 -23.71 -27.80 -40.75
C GLY A 545 -24.81 -28.60 -41.43
N SER A 546 -25.58 -27.90 -42.27
CA SER A 546 -26.47 -28.51 -43.24
C SER A 546 -25.72 -28.71 -44.57
N LYS A 547 -25.54 -29.97 -44.97
CA LYS A 547 -25.36 -30.33 -46.37
C LYS A 547 -26.11 -31.62 -46.72
N SER A 548 -26.94 -31.45 -47.75
CA SER A 548 -27.29 -32.37 -48.83
C SER A 548 -27.97 -33.71 -48.54
N SER A 549 -29.20 -33.76 -49.05
CA SER A 549 -29.73 -34.76 -49.99
C SER A 549 -29.83 -36.22 -49.57
N THR A 550 -31.07 -36.72 -49.52
CA THR A 550 -31.43 -37.87 -50.37
C THR A 550 -32.93 -37.92 -50.64
N LYS A 551 -33.25 -38.07 -51.93
CA LYS A 551 -34.55 -38.46 -52.48
C LYS A 551 -34.98 -39.82 -51.90
N LYS A 552 -36.26 -39.98 -51.56
CA LYS A 552 -37.00 -41.21 -51.89
C LYS A 552 -38.50 -40.96 -52.11
N LYS A 553 -38.92 -41.41 -53.29
CA LYS A 553 -40.28 -41.55 -53.82
C LYS A 553 -41.14 -42.48 -52.96
N THR A 554 -42.45 -42.18 -52.90
CA THR A 554 -43.67 -43.04 -53.01
C THR A 554 -44.78 -42.34 -52.21
N GLY A 555 -46.01 -42.06 -52.64
CA GLY A 555 -46.77 -42.36 -53.86
C GLY A 555 -48.27 -42.35 -53.49
N ARG A 556 -49.13 -41.74 -54.32
CA ARG A 556 -50.62 -41.74 -54.30
C ARG A 556 -51.28 -41.11 -53.03
N SER A 557 -52.34 -40.32 -53.12
CA SER A 557 -53.44 -40.21 -54.09
C SER A 557 -53.62 -38.80 -54.65
#